data_AF-A0A9X4KSR8-F1
#
_entry.id   AF-A0A9X4KSR8-F1
#
_cell.length_a   1.000
_cell.length_b   1.000
_cell.length_c   1.000
_cell.angle_alpha   90.00
_cell.angle_beta   90.00
_cell.angle_gamma   90.00
#
_symmetry.space_group_name_H-M   'P 1'
#
loop_
_entity.id
_entity.type
_entity.pdbx_description
1 polymer ?
#
loop_
_entity_poly.entity_id
_entity_poly.type
_entity_poly.pdbx_seq_one_letter_code
_entity_poly.pdbx_strand_id
1 'polypeptide(L)'
;MNKQINETILPKIDSLLGISNEDVENNYGLVSQGPENGYSRWNLHYPSRTNTEIQITIMGDGHNPLEGDYIAGLQLYTISTARGVKVGDSSEDLINVYGKPSEKTDNKLTYLKGTKKLIFELDNKTISGITIDYEFERAEKDQGFK
;
A
#
# COMPACT_ATOMS: atom_id res chain seq x y z
N MET A 1 -29.69 -8.05 -11.69
CA MET A 1 -28.24 -7.88 -11.58
C MET A 1 -27.95 -7.52 -10.13
N ASN A 2 -27.46 -8.48 -9.33
CA ASN A 2 -27.27 -8.29 -7.91
C ASN A 2 -26.08 -7.34 -7.69
N LYS A 3 -26.35 -6.09 -7.26
CA LYS A 3 -25.34 -5.27 -6.59
C LYS A 3 -25.00 -5.98 -5.28
N GLN A 4 -23.93 -6.76 -5.32
CA GLN A 4 -23.30 -7.32 -4.13
C GLN A 4 -23.00 -6.15 -3.19
N ILE A 5 -23.41 -6.28 -1.93
CA ILE A 5 -23.31 -5.24 -0.91
C ILE A 5 -21.83 -4.80 -0.84
N ASN A 6 -21.54 -3.55 -1.21
CA ASN A 6 -20.23 -2.93 -1.06
C ASN A 6 -19.92 -2.90 0.45
N GLU A 7 -19.17 -3.88 0.93
CA GLU A 7 -18.41 -3.70 2.16
C GLU A 7 -17.43 -2.56 1.90
N THR A 8 -17.74 -1.38 2.44
CA THR A 8 -16.88 -0.21 2.31
C THR A 8 -15.47 -0.53 2.81
N ILE A 9 -14.46 0.11 2.24
CA ILE A 9 -13.07 -0.12 2.64
C ILE A 9 -12.81 0.34 4.08
N LEU A 10 -13.53 1.37 4.55
CA LEU A 10 -13.28 1.96 5.86
C LEU A 10 -13.47 0.97 7.03
N PRO A 11 -14.59 0.22 7.13
CA PRO A 11 -14.72 -0.83 8.15
C PRO A 11 -13.62 -1.90 8.10
N LYS A 12 -13.07 -2.20 6.91
CA LYS A 12 -11.94 -3.13 6.77
C LYS A 12 -10.64 -2.52 7.27
N ILE A 13 -10.40 -1.24 6.98
CA ILE A 13 -9.20 -0.54 7.47
C ILE A 13 -9.31 -0.28 8.98
N ASP A 14 -10.46 0.17 9.48
CA ASP A 14 -10.72 0.42 10.90
C ASP A 14 -10.58 -0.86 11.73
N SER A 15 -11.17 -1.98 11.30
CA SER A 15 -10.97 -3.26 12.00
C SER A 15 -9.51 -3.73 12.02
N LEU A 16 -8.67 -3.29 11.07
CA LEU A 16 -7.26 -3.64 10.99
C LEU A 16 -6.34 -2.68 11.74
N LEU A 17 -6.68 -1.39 11.81
CA LEU A 17 -5.78 -0.33 12.26
C LEU A 17 -6.38 0.59 13.34
N GLY A 18 -7.67 0.43 13.68
CA GLY A 18 -8.39 1.23 14.67
C GLY A 18 -8.54 2.70 14.26
N ILE A 19 -8.80 2.96 12.98
CA ILE A 19 -8.82 4.30 12.39
C ILE A 19 -10.20 4.91 12.58
N SER A 20 -10.27 6.05 13.27
CA SER A 20 -11.52 6.80 13.45
C SER A 20 -11.89 7.59 12.18
N ASN A 21 -13.18 7.94 12.03
CA ASN A 21 -13.61 8.85 10.95
C ASN A 21 -12.91 10.23 10.99
N GLU A 22 -12.33 10.62 12.12
CA GLU A 22 -11.60 11.89 12.26
C GLU A 22 -10.17 11.79 11.68
N ASP A 23 -9.52 10.64 11.83
CA ASP A 23 -8.22 10.32 11.21
C ASP A 23 -8.30 10.27 9.68
N VAL A 24 -9.52 10.11 9.18
CA VAL A 24 -9.94 9.91 7.79
C VAL A 24 -10.15 11.30 7.16
N GLU A 25 -11.03 12.14 7.72
CA GLU A 25 -11.50 13.38 7.08
C GLU A 25 -10.41 14.40 6.67
N ASN A 26 -9.22 14.38 7.29
CA ASN A 26 -8.13 15.34 7.00
C ASN A 26 -6.89 14.73 6.33
N ASN A 27 -6.95 13.47 5.90
CA ASN A 27 -5.75 12.67 5.74
C ASN A 27 -5.64 11.91 4.40
N TYR A 28 -6.65 12.06 3.54
CA TYR A 28 -6.62 11.55 2.17
C TYR A 28 -6.20 12.62 1.17
N GLY A 29 -5.16 12.32 0.39
CA GLY A 29 -4.87 13.05 -0.84
C GLY A 29 -5.38 12.26 -2.05
N LEU A 30 -6.22 12.87 -2.89
CA LEU A 30 -6.40 12.40 -4.26
C LEU A 30 -5.06 12.52 -4.98
N VAL A 31 -4.54 11.40 -5.48
CA VAL A 31 -3.25 11.31 -6.16
C VAL A 31 -3.44 11.53 -7.66
N SER A 32 -4.37 10.80 -8.26
CA SER A 32 -4.60 10.80 -9.70
C SER A 32 -5.99 10.26 -10.03
N GLN A 33 -6.45 10.59 -11.25
CA GLN A 33 -7.66 10.04 -11.85
C GLN A 33 -7.29 9.47 -13.22
N GLY A 34 -7.76 8.25 -13.51
CA GLY A 34 -7.52 7.59 -14.80
C GLY A 34 -8.14 8.35 -15.99
N PRO A 35 -7.61 8.16 -17.21
CA PRO A 35 -7.89 9.00 -18.37
C PRO A 35 -9.30 8.86 -19.00
N GLU A 36 -10.06 7.81 -18.71
CA GLU A 36 -11.47 7.66 -19.13
C GLU A 36 -12.33 7.13 -17.98
N ASN A 37 -13.23 7.96 -17.44
CA ASN A 37 -14.22 7.67 -16.39
C ASN A 37 -13.74 6.91 -15.14
N GLY A 38 -12.50 7.13 -14.73
CA GLY A 38 -12.24 7.50 -13.33
C GLY A 38 -12.24 6.38 -12.31
N TYR A 39 -11.17 5.58 -12.26
CA TYR A 39 -10.66 5.18 -10.96
C TYR A 39 -9.85 6.34 -10.39
N SER A 40 -10.23 6.81 -9.23
CA SER A 40 -9.44 7.71 -8.41
C SER A 40 -8.47 6.86 -7.58
N ARG A 41 -7.24 7.33 -7.49
CA ARG A 41 -6.24 6.80 -6.57
C ARG A 41 -6.13 7.77 -5.40
N TRP A 42 -6.33 7.27 -4.19
CA TRP A 42 -6.11 8.05 -2.97
C TRP A 42 -5.03 7.42 -2.12
N ASN A 43 -4.34 8.27 -1.38
CA ASN A 43 -3.43 7.85 -0.32
C ASN A 43 -4.00 8.29 1.03
N LEU A 44 -4.31 7.32 1.87
CA LEU A 44 -4.52 7.55 3.30
C LEU A 44 -3.18 7.43 4.00
N HIS A 45 -2.83 8.43 4.79
CA HIS A 45 -1.65 8.38 5.65
C HIS A 45 -2.09 8.04 7.08
N TYR A 46 -1.40 7.17 7.80
CA TYR A 46 -1.75 6.84 9.19
C TYR A 46 -0.52 6.97 10.09
N PRO A 47 -0.64 7.52 11.31
CA PRO A 47 -1.84 8.16 11.87
C PRO A 47 -2.15 9.53 11.25
N SER A 48 -1.16 10.19 10.62
CA SER A 48 -1.37 11.48 9.95
C SER A 48 -0.42 11.67 8.78
N ARG A 49 -0.74 12.65 7.91
CA ARG A 49 0.12 13.03 6.78
C ARG A 49 1.48 13.60 7.19
N THR A 50 1.58 14.25 8.36
CA THR A 50 2.83 14.83 8.86
C THR A 50 3.71 13.83 9.59
N ASN A 51 3.11 12.79 10.19
CA ASN A 51 3.80 11.71 10.87
C ASN A 51 3.27 10.37 10.33
N THR A 52 3.52 10.12 9.05
CA THR A 52 3.01 8.90 8.40
C THR A 52 3.88 7.72 8.79
N GLU A 53 3.25 6.73 9.40
CA GLU A 53 3.84 5.43 9.70
C GLU A 53 3.49 4.41 8.61
N ILE A 54 2.24 4.46 8.12
CA ILE A 54 1.73 3.65 7.01
C ILE A 54 1.00 4.56 6.02
N GLN A 55 1.23 4.36 4.72
CA GLN A 55 0.39 4.92 3.66
C GLN A 55 -0.38 3.79 2.98
N ILE A 56 -1.68 3.97 2.82
CA ILE A 56 -2.61 3.02 2.20
C ILE A 56 -3.04 3.60 0.85
N THR A 57 -2.73 2.89 -0.23
CA THR A 57 -3.23 3.26 -1.56
C THR A 57 -4.60 2.61 -1.77
N ILE A 58 -5.61 3.45 -1.95
CA ILE A 58 -7.00 3.06 -2.17
C ILE A 58 -7.37 3.39 -3.62
N MET A 59 -8.07 2.47 -4.28
CA MET A 59 -8.56 2.61 -5.64
C MET A 59 -10.09 2.51 -5.64
N GLY A 60 -10.77 3.36 -6.39
CA GLY A 60 -12.22 3.27 -6.56
C GLY A 60 -12.75 4.22 -7.62
N ASP A 61 -13.95 3.92 -8.10
CA ASP A 61 -14.64 4.72 -9.12
C ASP A 61 -15.30 6.01 -8.57
N GLY A 62 -15.43 6.10 -7.25
CA GLY A 62 -16.05 7.23 -6.56
C GLY A 62 -15.20 8.50 -6.52
N HIS A 63 -15.81 9.57 -5.99
CA HIS A 63 -15.10 10.81 -5.65
C HIS A 63 -14.54 10.79 -4.22
N ASN A 64 -14.83 9.73 -3.46
CA ASN A 64 -14.46 9.58 -2.06
C ASN A 64 -13.68 8.27 -1.84
N PRO A 65 -12.51 8.29 -1.19
CA PRO A 65 -11.77 7.08 -0.84
C PRO A 65 -12.56 6.08 0.03
N LEU A 66 -13.56 6.56 0.77
CA LEU A 66 -14.46 5.73 1.58
C LEU A 66 -15.37 4.82 0.74
N GLU A 67 -15.68 5.28 -0.47
CA GLU A 67 -16.41 4.53 -1.49
C GLU A 67 -15.46 3.73 -2.38
N GLY A 68 -14.16 3.71 -2.03
CA GLY A 68 -13.16 2.95 -2.75
C GLY A 68 -13.54 1.47 -2.86
N ASP A 69 -13.11 0.86 -3.96
CA ASP A 69 -13.44 -0.53 -4.28
C ASP A 69 -12.43 -1.52 -3.70
N TYR A 70 -11.14 -1.17 -3.68
CA TYR A 70 -10.10 -2.01 -3.08
C TYR A 70 -8.85 -1.24 -2.61
N ILE A 71 -8.04 -1.91 -1.78
CA ILE A 71 -6.69 -1.48 -1.38
C ILE A 71 -5.70 -2.02 -2.41
N ALA A 72 -4.98 -1.14 -3.10
CA ALA A 72 -3.92 -1.53 -4.04
C ALA A 72 -2.64 -1.96 -3.33
N GLY A 73 -2.30 -1.29 -2.22
CA GLY A 73 -1.11 -1.64 -1.47
C GLY A 73 -0.88 -0.74 -0.27
N LEU A 74 0.12 -1.14 0.52
CA LEU A 74 0.58 -0.41 1.70
C LEU A 74 2.05 -0.04 1.52
N GLN A 75 2.42 1.16 1.96
CA GLN A 75 3.80 1.56 2.12
C GLN A 75 4.08 1.76 3.62
N LEU A 76 5.13 1.12 4.14
CA LEU A 76 5.55 1.24 5.54
C LEU A 76 6.73 2.19 5.62
N TYR A 77 6.64 3.18 6.50
CA TYR A 77 7.69 4.18 6.73
C TYR A 77 8.44 3.93 8.02
N THR A 78 7.72 3.75 9.13
CA THR A 78 8.33 3.58 10.46
C THR A 78 7.98 2.26 11.13
N ILE A 79 6.89 1.61 10.69
CA ILE A 79 6.44 0.33 11.25
C ILE A 79 7.23 -0.82 10.65
N SER A 80 7.62 -1.77 11.51
CA SER A 80 8.21 -3.03 11.11
C SER A 80 7.20 -3.96 10.43
N THR A 81 7.67 -4.79 9.51
CA THR A 81 6.92 -5.97 9.07
C THR A 81 6.65 -6.90 10.25
N ALA A 82 5.73 -7.85 10.08
CA ALA A 82 5.44 -8.87 11.10
C ALA A 82 6.66 -9.73 11.51
N ARG A 83 7.74 -9.72 10.72
CA ARG A 83 9.01 -10.40 11.07
C ARG A 83 10.08 -9.46 11.64
N GLY A 84 9.72 -8.22 11.96
CA GLY A 84 10.60 -7.25 12.64
C GLY A 84 11.45 -6.37 11.72
N VAL A 85 11.43 -6.58 10.40
CA VAL A 85 12.21 -5.77 9.45
C VAL A 85 11.54 -4.41 9.21
N LYS A 86 12.30 -3.32 9.24
CA LYS A 86 11.81 -1.95 9.01
C LYS A 86 12.73 -1.14 8.10
N VAL A 87 12.25 0.03 7.68
CA VAL A 87 13.09 1.03 7.01
C VAL A 87 14.28 1.41 7.90
N GLY A 88 15.46 1.52 7.28
CA GLY A 88 16.74 1.74 7.95
C GLY A 88 17.52 0.46 8.25
N ASP A 89 16.89 -0.71 8.26
CA ASP A 89 17.60 -1.98 8.42
C ASP A 89 18.45 -2.30 7.18
N SER A 90 19.42 -3.22 7.32
CA SER A 90 20.24 -3.63 6.20
C SER A 90 19.56 -4.68 5.32
N SER A 91 19.91 -4.71 4.04
CA SER A 91 19.50 -5.77 3.12
C SER A 91 20.02 -7.16 3.52
N GLU A 92 21.09 -7.23 4.32
CA GLU A 92 21.61 -8.49 4.88
C GLU A 92 20.69 -9.02 5.98
N ASP A 93 20.24 -8.17 6.91
CA ASP A 93 19.28 -8.52 7.95
C ASP A 93 17.96 -9.01 7.34
N LEU A 94 17.49 -8.32 6.30
CA LEU A 94 16.33 -8.73 5.52
C LEU A 94 16.49 -10.14 4.94
N ILE A 95 17.62 -10.45 4.31
CA ILE A 95 17.90 -11.77 3.75
C ILE A 95 17.99 -12.83 4.86
N ASN A 96 18.52 -12.49 6.03
CA ASN A 96 18.55 -13.41 7.17
C ASN A 96 17.15 -13.74 7.70
N VAL A 97 16.23 -12.77 7.70
CA VAL A 97 14.86 -12.94 8.23
C VAL A 97 13.90 -13.56 7.20
N TYR A 98 14.02 -13.21 5.92
CA TYR A 98 13.10 -13.64 4.87
C TYR A 98 13.68 -14.71 3.94
N GLY A 99 15.00 -14.94 3.98
CA GLY A 99 15.71 -15.83 3.07
C GLY A 99 16.03 -15.16 1.73
N LYS A 100 16.26 -16.02 0.73
CA LYS A 100 16.56 -15.58 -0.64
C LYS A 100 15.33 -14.88 -1.25
N PRO A 101 15.47 -13.68 -1.84
CA PRO A 101 14.38 -13.02 -2.54
C PRO A 101 13.98 -13.78 -3.80
N SER A 102 12.72 -13.64 -4.19
CA SER A 102 12.18 -14.19 -5.44
C SER A 102 12.74 -13.43 -6.65
N GLU A 103 12.86 -12.10 -6.53
CA GLU A 103 13.43 -11.22 -7.55
C GLU A 103 14.39 -10.23 -6.89
N LYS A 104 15.46 -9.88 -7.60
CA LYS A 104 16.48 -8.95 -7.12
C LYS A 104 16.96 -8.05 -8.24
N THR A 105 16.97 -6.75 -7.98
CA THR A 105 17.69 -5.73 -8.75
C THR A 105 18.70 -5.03 -7.83
N ASP A 106 19.45 -4.06 -8.35
CA ASP A 106 20.45 -3.32 -7.56
C ASP A 106 19.81 -2.50 -6.43
N ASN A 107 18.58 -2.04 -6.61
CA ASN A 107 17.87 -1.15 -5.69
C ASN A 107 16.58 -1.77 -5.11
N LYS A 108 16.30 -3.06 -5.35
CA LYS A 108 15.06 -3.68 -4.89
C LYS A 108 15.21 -5.18 -4.63
N LEU A 109 14.56 -5.65 -3.58
CA LEU A 109 14.38 -7.06 -3.25
C LEU A 109 12.88 -7.37 -3.17
N THR A 110 12.41 -8.33 -3.96
CA THR A 110 11.00 -8.74 -3.97
C THR A 110 10.85 -10.16 -3.44
N TYR A 111 9.93 -10.35 -2.50
CA TYR A 111 9.51 -11.64 -1.97
C TYR A 111 8.07 -11.92 -2.40
N LEU A 112 7.86 -13.04 -3.09
CA LEU A 112 6.55 -13.43 -3.61
C LEU A 112 5.90 -14.50 -2.73
N LYS A 113 4.60 -14.36 -2.47
CA LYS A 113 3.76 -15.41 -1.86
C LYS A 113 2.43 -15.48 -2.61
N GLY A 114 2.32 -16.44 -3.52
CA GLY A 114 1.20 -16.50 -4.45
C GLY A 114 1.22 -15.28 -5.38
N THR A 115 0.11 -14.56 -5.45
CA THR A 115 -0.01 -13.31 -6.24
C THR A 115 0.45 -12.06 -5.49
N LYS A 116 0.78 -12.16 -4.20
CA LYS A 116 1.14 -11.02 -3.35
C LYS A 116 2.65 -10.80 -3.36
N LYS A 117 3.07 -9.53 -3.37
CA LYS A 117 4.48 -9.14 -3.36
C LYS A 117 4.80 -8.33 -2.11
N LEU A 118 5.91 -8.66 -1.47
CA LEU A 118 6.54 -7.83 -0.46
C LEU A 118 7.83 -7.28 -1.05
N ILE A 119 7.89 -5.98 -1.21
CA ILE A 119 8.93 -5.27 -1.94
C ILE A 119 9.71 -4.42 -0.95
N PHE A 120 11.03 -4.55 -0.96
CA PHE A 120 11.95 -3.71 -0.21
C PHE A 120 12.78 -2.90 -1.19
N GLU A 121 12.63 -1.59 -1.14
CA GLU A 121 13.46 -0.63 -1.86
C GLU A 121 14.75 -0.41 -1.06
N LEU A 122 15.87 -0.32 -1.77
CA LEU A 122 17.19 -0.18 -1.19
C LEU A 122 17.85 1.13 -1.64
N ASP A 123 18.44 1.84 -0.69
CA ASP A 123 19.46 2.86 -0.93
C ASP A 123 20.78 2.37 -0.33
N ASN A 124 21.79 2.14 -1.16
CA ASN A 124 23.11 1.67 -0.74
C ASN A 124 23.09 0.47 0.23
N LYS A 125 22.23 -0.54 -0.05
CA LYS A 125 22.01 -1.75 0.78
C LYS A 125 21.25 -1.53 2.09
N THR A 126 20.78 -0.31 2.37
CA THR A 126 19.86 0.00 3.47
C THR A 126 18.44 0.04 2.92
N ILE A 127 17.48 -0.50 3.67
CA ILE A 127 16.07 -0.47 3.29
C ILE A 127 15.58 0.97 3.38
N SER A 128 15.18 1.55 2.25
CA SER A 128 14.65 2.91 2.15
C SER A 128 13.12 2.95 2.07
N GLY A 129 12.50 1.84 1.69
CA GLY A 129 11.05 1.73 1.58
C GLY A 129 10.58 0.27 1.64
N ILE A 130 9.39 0.05 2.16
CA ILE A 130 8.74 -1.27 2.21
C ILE A 130 7.34 -1.14 1.63
N THR A 131 7.04 -1.95 0.62
CA THR A 131 5.73 -1.98 -0.03
C THR A 131 5.12 -3.37 0.08
N ILE A 132 3.90 -3.45 0.62
CA ILE A 132 3.04 -4.62 0.56
C ILE A 132 2.11 -4.43 -0.64
N ASP A 133 2.40 -5.13 -1.71
CA ASP A 133 1.63 -5.10 -2.95
C ASP A 133 0.47 -6.10 -2.84
N TYR A 134 -0.75 -5.55 -2.75
CA TYR A 134 -1.96 -6.34 -2.83
C TYR A 134 -2.43 -6.48 -4.28
N GLU A 135 -2.57 -5.38 -5.00
CA GLU A 135 -3.21 -5.31 -6.33
C GLU A 135 -2.63 -4.15 -7.17
N PHE A 136 -1.35 -3.76 -7.04
CA PHE A 136 -0.81 -2.61 -7.79
C PHE A 136 -0.84 -2.79 -9.31
N GLU A 137 -0.66 -4.01 -9.83
CA GLU A 137 -0.79 -4.27 -11.27
C GLU A 137 -2.22 -3.98 -11.78
N ARG A 138 -3.24 -4.33 -10.99
CA ARG A 138 -4.63 -3.97 -11.29
C ARG A 138 -4.80 -2.45 -11.22
N ALA A 139 -4.26 -1.82 -10.17
CA ALA A 139 -4.35 -0.37 -9.99
C ALA A 139 -3.72 0.40 -11.15
N GLU A 140 -2.59 -0.05 -11.69
CA GLU A 140 -1.96 0.55 -12.87
C GLU A 140 -2.85 0.45 -14.11
N LYS A 141 -3.46 -0.70 -14.36
CA LYS A 141 -4.41 -0.90 -15.46
C LYS A 141 -5.65 -0.01 -15.30
N ASP A 142 -6.19 0.08 -14.08
CA ASP A 142 -7.33 0.95 -13.76
C ASP A 142 -6.99 2.45 -13.91
N GLN A 143 -5.71 2.82 -13.81
CA GLN A 143 -5.19 4.17 -14.10
C GLN A 143 -4.83 4.37 -15.59
N GLY A 144 -5.03 3.37 -16.46
CA GLY A 144 -4.72 3.45 -17.88
C GLY A 144 -3.23 3.29 -18.22
N PHE A 145 -2.40 2.81 -17.30
CA PHE A 145 -1.03 2.40 -17.59
C PHE A 145 -1.02 1.01 -18.27
N LYS A 146 -0.03 0.78 -19.14
CA LYS A 146 0.10 -0.42 -19.98
C LYS A 146 1.02 -1.46 -19.37
#